data_AF-A0A957P099-F1
#
_entry.id   AF-A0A957P099-F1
#
_cell.length_a   1.000
_cell.length_b   1.000
_cell.length_c   1.000
_cell.angle_alpha   90.00
_cell.angle_beta   90.00
_cell.angle_gamma   90.00
#
_symmetry.space_group_name_H-M   'P 1'
#
loop_
_entity.id
_entity.type
_entity.pdbx_description
1 polymer ?
#
loop_
_entity_poly.entity_id
_entity_poly.type
_entity_poly.pdbx_seq_one_letter_code
_entity_poly.pdbx_strand_id
1 'polypeptide(L)'
;MNIVGNYGRLWLTTWLFGLIGLLLPHPLYAQSAQSGLTMQAQAAYAGHFKYGEWLPVWVELENSGPDLDAEIRITLTSNAGPVTYAAAVALPSGSRKRLPVYVLPNNYSRELEVHLVDRTGSAESPLLTATVAVDPLPNISYLAGMVGSERGAISFAANASLGQLERRVVLADIALPELPERVEGLNSFDALIFNNVEAATLTPAQSAALQSWVGRGGRLIVGGGATAQETLANLPEALQFVSVQDIIDVQEVPDLALFAQSDAIEAPGPFTLAQAQIH
;
A
#
# COMPACT_ATOMS: atom_id res chain seq x y z
N MET A 1 -67.21 35.92 -38.73
CA MET A 1 -68.24 36.80 -38.15
C MET A 1 -67.60 37.45 -36.92
N ASN A 2 -66.72 38.43 -37.15
CA ASN A 2 -66.93 39.89 -37.04
C ASN A 2 -66.49 40.39 -35.64
N ILE A 3 -65.60 41.37 -35.41
CA ILE A 3 -64.69 42.23 -36.20
C ILE A 3 -63.63 42.74 -35.16
N VAL A 4 -62.36 42.97 -35.52
CA VAL A 4 -61.60 44.26 -35.49
C VAL A 4 -60.22 43.90 -34.92
N GLY A 5 -59.05 44.34 -35.35
CA GLY A 5 -58.59 45.31 -36.35
C GLY A 5 -57.06 45.41 -36.16
N ASN A 6 -56.34 45.49 -37.26
CA ASN A 6 -54.87 45.43 -37.33
C ASN A 6 -54.29 46.85 -37.44
N TYR A 7 -53.39 47.29 -36.55
CA TYR A 7 -52.46 48.42 -36.80
C TYR A 7 -51.22 48.39 -35.87
N GLY A 8 -50.01 48.43 -36.47
CA GLY A 8 -49.03 49.49 -36.18
C GLY A 8 -47.93 49.28 -35.10
N ARG A 9 -46.74 48.87 -35.57
CA ARG A 9 -45.40 49.46 -35.33
C ARG A 9 -44.99 49.99 -33.93
N LEU A 10 -44.02 49.27 -33.34
CA LEU A 10 -42.66 49.69 -32.94
C LEU A 10 -42.41 50.68 -31.78
N TRP A 11 -41.35 50.33 -31.02
CA TRP A 11 -40.54 51.03 -30.01
C TRP A 11 -41.00 50.95 -28.54
N LEU A 12 -40.33 50.10 -27.75
CA LEU A 12 -40.16 50.36 -26.32
C LEU A 12 -38.77 49.91 -25.82
N THR A 13 -38.15 50.88 -25.14
CA THR A 13 -36.87 51.00 -24.45
C THR A 13 -36.55 49.96 -23.37
N THR A 14 -35.29 49.51 -23.40
CA THR A 14 -34.29 49.28 -22.33
C THR A 14 -34.74 49.10 -20.88
N TRP A 15 -34.31 48.01 -20.21
CA TRP A 15 -33.78 47.98 -18.82
C TRP A 15 -32.91 46.72 -18.62
N LEU A 16 -31.59 46.89 -18.42
CA LEU A 16 -30.67 45.82 -18.02
C LEU A 16 -30.37 45.98 -16.52
N PHE A 17 -30.81 45.02 -15.71
CA PHE A 17 -30.51 44.95 -14.27
C PHE A 17 -29.13 44.33 -14.06
N GLY A 18 -28.22 45.09 -13.45
CA GLY A 18 -26.95 44.59 -12.93
C GLY A 18 -27.15 43.90 -11.57
N LEU A 19 -26.75 42.63 -11.48
CA LEU A 19 -26.77 41.85 -10.24
C LEU A 19 -25.38 41.91 -9.60
N ILE A 20 -25.22 42.66 -8.52
CA ILE A 20 -24.05 42.62 -7.63
C ILE A 20 -24.55 42.02 -6.31
N GLY A 21 -24.01 40.86 -5.91
CA GLY A 21 -24.44 40.14 -4.71
C GLY A 21 -23.29 39.37 -4.05
N LEU A 22 -22.63 40.06 -3.11
CA LEU A 22 -21.94 39.62 -1.88
C LEU A 22 -21.23 38.23 -1.84
N LEU A 23 -19.90 38.25 -1.87
CA LEU A 23 -19.04 37.17 -1.35
C LEU A 23 -18.69 37.50 0.11
N LEU A 24 -19.12 36.67 1.06
CA LEU A 24 -18.65 36.72 2.45
C LEU A 24 -17.33 35.93 2.54
N PRO A 25 -16.24 36.48 3.14
CA PRO A 25 -15.02 35.75 3.33
C PRO A 25 -15.19 34.70 4.44
N HIS A 26 -14.99 33.42 4.12
CA HIS A 26 -14.82 32.38 5.11
C HIS A 26 -13.45 32.54 5.80
N PRO A 27 -13.34 32.37 7.13
CA PRO A 27 -12.06 32.36 7.80
C PRO A 27 -11.25 31.14 7.32
N LEU A 28 -10.23 31.40 6.49
CA LEU A 28 -9.18 30.44 6.23
C LEU A 28 -8.30 30.38 7.49
N TYR A 29 -8.37 29.25 8.21
CA TYR A 29 -7.31 28.90 9.15
C TYR A 29 -6.05 28.67 8.34
N ALA A 30 -5.15 29.66 8.34
CA ALA A 30 -3.84 29.55 7.75
C ALA A 30 -3.01 28.58 8.60
N GLN A 31 -2.88 27.34 8.13
CA GLN A 31 -1.89 26.40 8.63
C GLN A 31 -0.53 26.96 8.22
N SER A 32 0.31 27.32 9.19
CA SER A 32 1.66 27.81 8.93
C SER A 32 2.52 26.65 8.45
N ALA A 33 2.38 26.28 7.17
CA ALA A 33 3.37 25.48 6.48
C ALA A 33 4.66 26.30 6.44
N GLN A 34 5.72 25.78 7.06
CA GLN A 34 7.06 26.32 6.84
C GLN A 34 7.31 26.29 5.33
N SER A 35 7.46 27.47 4.72
CA SER A 35 7.47 27.62 3.26
C SER A 35 8.50 26.67 2.65
N GLY A 36 8.04 25.73 1.84
CA GLY A 36 8.89 24.78 1.13
C GLY A 36 9.07 23.39 1.75
N LEU A 37 8.45 23.10 2.90
CA LEU A 37 8.42 21.76 3.49
C LEU A 37 7.09 21.05 3.18
N THR A 38 7.14 19.82 2.67
CA THR A 38 5.95 19.00 2.44
C THR A 38 6.11 17.61 3.07
N MET A 39 4.98 17.02 3.46
CA MET A 39 4.89 15.68 4.01
C MET A 39 3.68 14.96 3.44
N GLN A 40 3.89 13.74 2.95
CA GLN A 40 2.85 12.78 2.63
C GLN A 40 3.10 11.51 3.43
N ALA A 41 2.04 10.93 3.99
CA ALA A 41 2.14 9.71 4.77
C ALA A 41 1.09 8.71 4.31
N GLN A 42 1.49 7.43 4.25
CA GLN A 42 0.62 6.33 3.85
C GLN A 42 0.98 5.07 4.63
N ALA A 43 -0.01 4.40 5.18
CA ALA A 43 0.21 3.09 5.78
C ALA A 43 0.47 2.07 4.67
N ALA A 44 1.45 1.20 4.89
CA ALA A 44 1.68 0.06 4.02
C ALA A 44 0.42 -0.83 3.98
N TYR A 45 0.32 -1.65 2.93
CA TYR A 45 -0.70 -2.69 2.81
C TYR A 45 -2.13 -2.16 2.78
N ALA A 46 -2.30 -0.94 2.27
CA ALA A 46 -3.56 -0.18 2.31
C ALA A 46 -4.12 -0.01 3.75
N GLY A 47 -3.24 0.02 4.75
CA GLY A 47 -3.59 0.16 6.15
C GLY A 47 -3.88 -1.15 6.88
N HIS A 48 -3.89 -2.29 6.20
CA HIS A 48 -4.19 -3.58 6.83
C HIS A 48 -3.03 -4.09 7.69
N PHE A 49 -3.33 -4.51 8.93
CA PHE A 49 -2.37 -5.16 9.83
C PHE A 49 -3.10 -6.15 10.75
N LYS A 50 -2.43 -7.21 11.19
CA LYS A 50 -3.01 -8.16 12.16
C LYS A 50 -2.89 -7.65 13.59
N TYR A 51 -3.78 -8.12 14.47
CA TYR A 51 -3.76 -7.75 15.88
C TYR A 51 -2.42 -8.11 16.54
N GLY A 52 -1.79 -7.11 17.15
CA GLY A 52 -0.49 -7.27 17.80
C GLY A 52 0.70 -7.32 16.84
N GLU A 53 0.50 -7.02 15.56
CA GLU A 53 1.58 -6.99 14.56
C GLU A 53 1.93 -5.57 14.12
N TRP A 54 3.19 -5.42 13.68
CA TRP A 54 3.73 -4.15 13.26
C TRP A 54 3.19 -3.73 11.89
N LEU A 55 2.99 -2.42 11.73
CA LEU A 55 2.57 -1.78 10.49
C LEU A 55 3.62 -0.72 10.08
N PRO A 56 4.24 -0.85 8.90
CA PRO A 56 5.04 0.23 8.34
C PRO A 56 4.16 1.39 7.89
N VAL A 57 4.54 2.62 8.23
CA VAL A 57 3.95 3.86 7.70
C VAL A 57 5.00 4.57 6.86
N TRP A 58 4.81 4.59 5.54
CA TRP A 58 5.68 5.29 4.61
C TRP A 58 5.46 6.78 4.70
N VAL A 59 6.54 7.54 4.91
CA VAL A 59 6.50 8.99 4.95
C VAL A 59 7.43 9.54 3.88
N GLU A 60 6.88 10.32 2.97
CA GLU A 60 7.59 11.07 1.95
C GLU A 60 7.68 12.53 2.38
N LEU A 61 8.90 13.06 2.34
CA LEU A 61 9.26 14.40 2.80
C LEU A 61 10.01 15.11 1.69
N GLU A 62 9.66 16.37 1.44
CA GLU A 62 10.41 17.26 0.56
C GLU A 62 10.73 18.54 1.29
N ASN A 63 11.98 19.00 1.18
CA ASN A 63 12.42 20.25 1.76
C ASN A 63 13.04 21.15 0.70
N SER A 64 12.39 22.28 0.41
CA SER A 64 12.91 23.38 -0.41
C SER A 64 13.25 24.63 0.42
N GLY A 65 13.17 24.52 1.75
CA GLY A 65 13.61 25.53 2.71
C GLY A 65 15.07 25.32 3.16
N PRO A 66 15.47 25.93 4.30
CA PRO A 66 16.77 25.70 4.92
C PRO A 66 16.97 24.25 5.38
N ASP A 67 18.22 23.87 5.64
CA ASP A 67 18.55 22.58 6.24
C ASP A 67 17.77 22.37 7.54
N LEU A 68 17.15 21.20 7.65
CA LEU A 68 16.32 20.82 8.79
C LEU A 68 16.75 19.44 9.29
N ASP A 69 17.00 19.32 10.58
CA ASP A 69 17.17 18.03 11.24
C ASP A 69 15.87 17.70 11.98
N ALA A 70 15.10 16.76 11.44
CA ALA A 70 13.74 16.48 11.88
C ALA A 70 13.60 15.07 12.44
N GLU A 71 12.47 14.84 13.09
CA GLU A 71 12.03 13.53 13.54
C GLU A 71 10.57 13.33 13.17
N ILE A 72 10.25 12.20 12.56
CA ILE A 72 8.87 11.78 12.34
C ILE A 72 8.42 11.09 13.63
N ARG A 73 7.25 11.45 14.16
CA ARG A 73 6.66 10.88 15.37
C ARG A 73 5.24 10.41 15.10
N ILE A 74 4.93 9.20 15.58
CA ILE A 74 3.57 8.66 15.62
C ILE A 74 3.31 8.25 17.07
N THR A 75 2.38 8.93 17.74
CA THR A 75 2.05 8.68 19.14
C THR A 75 0.76 7.90 19.24
N LEU A 76 0.83 6.74 19.89
CA LEU A 76 -0.29 5.85 20.09
C LEU A 76 -0.69 5.81 21.56
N THR A 77 -1.99 5.85 21.82
CA THR A 77 -2.51 5.62 23.17
C THR A 77 -2.48 4.11 23.48
N SER A 78 -1.81 3.74 24.58
CA SER A 78 -1.81 2.39 25.13
C SER A 78 -2.35 2.38 26.56
N ASN A 79 -2.63 1.19 27.10
CA ASN A 79 -3.05 1.02 28.49
C ASN A 79 -1.99 1.49 29.51
N ALA A 80 -0.71 1.48 29.13
CA ALA A 80 0.41 1.90 29.98
C ALA A 80 0.75 3.40 29.83
N GLY A 81 0.01 4.14 29.00
CA GLY A 81 0.29 5.52 28.62
C GLY A 81 0.59 5.68 27.13
N PRO A 82 0.84 6.91 26.66
CA PRO A 82 1.21 7.17 25.28
C PRO A 82 2.57 6.54 24.93
N VAL A 83 2.66 5.92 23.76
CA VAL A 83 3.90 5.37 23.21
C VAL A 83 4.19 6.07 21.89
N THR A 84 5.37 6.68 21.78
CA THR A 84 5.81 7.38 20.56
C THR A 84 6.80 6.51 19.79
N TYR A 85 6.47 6.27 18.53
CA TYR A 85 7.36 5.66 17.55
C TYR A 85 7.99 6.78 16.72
N ALA A 86 9.30 6.71 16.51
CA ALA A 86 10.03 7.80 15.89
C ALA A 86 11.08 7.34 14.89
N ALA A 87 11.31 8.17 13.86
CA ALA A 87 12.41 8.02 12.92
C ALA A 87 13.06 9.38 12.67
N ALA A 88 14.36 9.49 12.95
CA ALA A 88 15.14 10.69 12.69
C ALA A 88 15.44 10.82 11.18
N VAL A 89 15.38 12.05 10.67
CA VAL A 89 15.59 12.35 9.27
C VAL A 89 16.27 13.71 9.09
N ALA A 90 17.48 13.70 8.56
CA ALA A 90 18.12 14.92 8.08
C ALA A 90 17.50 15.32 6.73
N LEU A 91 17.02 16.55 6.61
CA LEU A 91 16.41 17.11 5.41
C LEU A 91 17.21 18.34 4.96
N PRO A 92 18.34 18.17 4.24
CA PRO A 92 19.03 19.29 3.62
C PRO A 92 18.13 20.05 2.65
N SER A 93 18.49 21.30 2.36
CA SER A 93 17.81 22.10 1.33
C SER A 93 17.82 21.38 -0.02
N GLY A 94 16.65 21.32 -0.68
CA GLY A 94 16.43 20.62 -1.94
C GLY A 94 16.29 19.10 -1.84
N SER A 95 16.22 18.52 -0.64
CA SER A 95 16.12 17.07 -0.48
C SER A 95 14.70 16.53 -0.63
N ARG A 96 14.59 15.31 -1.17
CA ARG A 96 13.40 14.45 -1.12
C ARG A 96 13.79 13.13 -0.48
N LYS A 97 13.04 12.70 0.53
CA LYS A 97 13.30 11.45 1.26
C LYS A 97 12.01 10.67 1.46
N ARG A 98 12.11 9.34 1.35
CA ARG A 98 11.03 8.41 1.68
C ARG A 98 11.59 7.37 2.65
N LEU A 99 10.92 7.19 3.78
CA LEU A 99 11.32 6.23 4.80
C LEU A 99 10.11 5.70 5.58
N PRO A 100 10.17 4.47 6.11
CA PRO A 100 9.10 3.93 6.93
C PRO A 100 9.29 4.28 8.41
N VAL A 101 8.19 4.54 9.11
CA VAL A 101 8.09 4.45 10.56
C VAL A 101 7.34 3.18 10.91
N TYR A 102 7.98 2.27 11.63
CA TYR A 102 7.34 1.03 12.08
C TYR A 102 6.59 1.31 13.37
N VAL A 103 5.28 1.10 13.35
CA VAL A 103 4.40 1.29 14.51
C VAL A 103 3.75 -0.02 14.89
N LEU A 104 3.33 -0.13 16.15
CA LEU A 104 2.53 -1.24 16.65
C LEU A 104 1.16 -0.69 17.09
N PRO A 105 0.20 -0.50 16.16
CA PRO A 105 -1.10 0.04 16.50
C PRO A 105 -1.90 -0.91 17.38
N ASN A 106 -2.83 -0.35 18.15
CA ASN A 106 -3.79 -1.19 18.88
C ASN A 106 -4.90 -1.69 17.93
N ASN A 107 -5.67 -2.67 18.39
CA ASN A 107 -6.69 -3.34 17.57
C ASN A 107 -7.92 -2.44 17.26
N TYR A 108 -7.98 -1.24 17.82
CA TYR A 108 -9.08 -0.28 17.68
C TYR A 108 -8.69 0.96 16.86
N SER A 109 -7.40 1.17 16.60
CA SER A 109 -6.91 2.26 15.76
C SER A 109 -7.59 2.20 14.38
N ARG A 110 -8.07 3.36 13.91
CA ARG A 110 -8.61 3.56 12.56
C ARG A 110 -7.85 4.62 11.79
N GLU A 111 -7.19 5.50 12.52
CA GLU A 111 -6.35 6.55 11.99
C GLU A 111 -5.10 6.69 12.87
N LEU A 112 -3.99 7.08 12.26
CA LEU A 112 -2.74 7.41 12.91
C LEU A 112 -2.39 8.86 12.57
N GLU A 113 -1.97 9.62 13.58
CA GLU A 113 -1.46 10.97 13.39
C GLU A 113 0.07 10.93 13.26
N VAL A 114 0.56 11.41 12.13
CA VAL A 114 1.98 11.47 11.79
C VAL A 114 2.43 12.91 11.91
N HIS A 115 3.38 13.15 12.80
CA HIS A 115 3.94 14.47 13.05
C HIS A 115 5.38 14.54 12.57
N LEU A 116 5.73 15.61 11.87
CA LEU A 116 7.12 15.99 11.65
C LEU A 116 7.49 17.06 12.67
N VAL A 117 8.54 16.84 13.45
CA VAL A 117 9.01 17.81 14.45
C VAL A 117 10.47 18.19 14.16
N ASP A 118 10.84 19.42 14.52
CA ASP A 118 12.25 19.85 14.52
C ASP A 118 12.97 19.20 15.72
N ARG A 119 14.11 18.55 15.49
CA ARG A 119 14.91 17.93 16.55
C ARG A 119 15.82 18.94 17.27
N THR A 120 16.11 20.07 16.63
CA THR A 120 17.03 21.11 17.11
C THR A 120 16.33 22.23 17.87
N GLY A 121 15.02 22.40 17.65
CA GLY A 121 14.20 23.42 18.30
C GLY A 121 13.59 22.96 19.63
N SER A 122 13.23 23.92 20.50
CA SER A 122 12.44 23.67 21.73
C SER A 122 10.94 23.49 21.49
N ALA A 123 10.49 23.52 20.23
CA ALA A 123 9.08 23.44 19.91
C ALA A 123 8.61 21.98 19.93
N GLU A 124 7.82 21.61 20.94
CA GLU A 124 7.08 20.34 20.95
C GLU A 124 5.97 20.29 19.89
N SER A 125 5.63 21.44 19.30
CA SER A 125 4.60 21.55 18.27
C SER A 125 5.04 20.97 16.93
N PRO A 126 4.20 20.20 16.24
CA PRO A 126 4.52 19.65 14.92
C PRO A 126 4.71 20.74 13.88
N LEU A 127 5.76 20.61 13.05
CA LEU A 127 5.98 21.42 11.84
C LEU A 127 4.93 21.08 10.78
N LEU A 128 4.63 19.78 10.63
CA LEU A 128 3.60 19.24 9.74
C LEU A 128 2.88 18.09 10.44
N THR A 129 1.61 17.91 10.09
CA THR A 129 0.77 16.80 10.53
C THR A 129 0.11 16.15 9.31
N ALA A 130 0.07 14.83 9.29
CA ALA A 130 -0.72 14.05 8.33
C ALA A 130 -1.52 12.96 9.06
N THR A 131 -2.70 12.65 8.56
CA THR A 131 -3.55 11.58 9.07
C THR A 131 -3.51 10.40 8.11
N VAL A 132 -3.30 9.19 8.65
CA VAL A 132 -3.20 7.96 7.88
C VAL A 132 -4.25 6.97 8.34
N ALA A 133 -5.10 6.50 7.42
CA ALA A 133 -6.10 5.47 7.72
C ALA A 133 -5.44 4.09 7.90
N VAL A 134 -5.95 3.31 8.87
CA VAL A 134 -5.49 1.95 9.16
C VAL A 134 -6.68 1.02 9.46
N ASP A 135 -6.55 -0.26 9.12
CA ASP A 135 -7.59 -1.29 9.28
C ASP A 135 -7.03 -2.53 10.01
N PRO A 136 -7.27 -2.67 11.34
CA PRO A 136 -6.82 -3.82 12.08
C PRO A 136 -7.66 -5.06 11.77
N LEU A 137 -6.97 -6.15 11.47
CA LEU A 137 -7.54 -7.45 11.12
C LEU A 137 -7.42 -8.43 12.29
N PRO A 138 -8.49 -9.12 12.68
CA PRO A 138 -8.40 -10.24 13.61
C PRO A 138 -7.47 -11.34 13.07
N ASN A 139 -6.77 -12.05 13.95
CA ASN A 139 -5.79 -13.06 13.53
C ASN A 139 -6.37 -14.25 12.75
N ILE A 140 -7.70 -14.45 12.79
CA ILE A 140 -8.42 -15.44 11.98
C ILE A 140 -8.52 -15.05 10.50
N SER A 141 -8.38 -13.76 10.17
CA SER A 141 -8.31 -13.29 8.78
C SER A 141 -7.03 -13.78 8.11
N TYR A 142 -7.11 -14.02 6.81
CA TYR A 142 -5.97 -14.43 6.00
C TYR A 142 -5.48 -13.23 5.17
N LEU A 143 -4.33 -12.66 5.52
CA LEU A 143 -3.74 -11.53 4.80
C LEU A 143 -2.63 -12.04 3.87
N ALA A 144 -2.81 -11.86 2.57
CA ALA A 144 -1.80 -12.18 1.57
C ALA A 144 -1.29 -10.89 0.89
N GLY A 145 0.04 -10.77 0.82
CA GLY A 145 0.73 -9.69 0.15
C GLY A 145 1.05 -10.06 -1.28
N MET A 146 0.67 -9.22 -2.24
CA MET A 146 0.96 -9.36 -3.65
C MET A 146 2.15 -8.48 -4.01
N VAL A 147 3.28 -9.10 -4.35
CA VAL A 147 4.49 -8.41 -4.80
C VAL A 147 4.62 -8.61 -6.30
N GLY A 148 4.48 -7.53 -7.07
CA GLY A 148 4.56 -7.56 -8.52
C GLY A 148 3.60 -6.59 -9.22
N SER A 149 3.72 -6.51 -10.54
CA SER A 149 3.07 -5.48 -11.36
C SER A 149 1.55 -5.66 -11.51
N GLU A 150 1.02 -6.88 -11.33
CA GLU A 150 -0.36 -7.18 -11.70
C GLU A 150 -1.01 -8.24 -10.79
N ARG A 151 -2.23 -7.95 -10.30
CA ARG A 151 -3.05 -8.93 -9.56
C ARG A 151 -3.58 -10.04 -10.47
N GLY A 152 -3.75 -9.79 -11.78
CA GLY A 152 -4.28 -10.78 -12.75
C GLY A 152 -5.44 -11.62 -12.21
N ALA A 153 -5.37 -12.94 -12.42
CA ALA A 153 -6.30 -13.92 -11.87
C ALA A 153 -6.19 -14.12 -10.34
N ILE A 154 -5.11 -13.66 -9.71
CA ILE A 154 -4.89 -13.77 -8.25
C ILE A 154 -5.87 -12.87 -7.49
N SER A 155 -6.43 -11.85 -8.14
CA SER A 155 -7.55 -11.06 -7.59
C SER A 155 -8.75 -11.93 -7.17
N PHE A 156 -9.00 -13.06 -7.84
CA PHE A 156 -10.06 -14.00 -7.48
C PHE A 156 -9.77 -14.77 -6.18
N ALA A 157 -8.51 -14.84 -5.73
CA ALA A 157 -8.14 -15.49 -4.48
C ALA A 157 -8.76 -14.79 -3.26
N ALA A 158 -9.13 -13.51 -3.37
CA ALA A 158 -9.87 -12.80 -2.32
C ALA A 158 -11.26 -13.42 -2.03
N ASN A 159 -11.83 -14.14 -3.01
CA ASN A 159 -13.11 -14.83 -2.88
C ASN A 159 -12.96 -16.30 -2.46
N ALA A 160 -11.73 -16.79 -2.27
CA ALA A 160 -11.50 -18.17 -1.89
C ALA A 160 -11.89 -18.40 -0.42
N SER A 161 -12.55 -19.54 -0.17
CA SER A 161 -12.76 -20.02 1.19
C SER A 161 -11.57 -20.90 1.60
N LEU A 162 -10.82 -20.47 2.61
CA LEU A 162 -9.60 -21.15 3.05
C LEU A 162 -9.85 -21.96 4.34
N GLY A 163 -10.02 -23.27 4.17
CA GLY A 163 -10.20 -24.25 5.25
C GLY A 163 -11.66 -24.45 5.64
N GLN A 164 -11.90 -25.18 6.74
CA GLN A 164 -13.26 -25.44 7.25
C GLN A 164 -13.90 -24.23 7.93
N LEU A 165 -13.09 -23.23 8.29
CA LEU A 165 -13.55 -21.95 8.80
C LEU A 165 -13.54 -20.98 7.63
N GLU A 166 -14.67 -20.33 7.34
CA GLU A 166 -14.73 -19.27 6.32
C GLU A 166 -13.87 -18.07 6.77
N ARG A 167 -12.57 -18.13 6.46
CA ARG A 167 -11.63 -17.05 6.77
C ARG A 167 -11.79 -15.95 5.72
N ARG A 168 -11.98 -14.72 6.18
CA ARG A 168 -11.89 -13.53 5.32
C ARG A 168 -10.48 -13.44 4.74
N VAL A 169 -10.36 -13.54 3.42
CA VAL A 169 -9.10 -13.30 2.69
C VAL A 169 -9.00 -11.80 2.37
N VAL A 170 -7.84 -11.22 2.67
CA VAL A 170 -7.50 -9.83 2.35
C VAL A 170 -6.24 -9.83 1.50
N LEU A 171 -6.30 -9.15 0.36
CA LEU A 171 -5.17 -9.00 -0.56
C LEU A 171 -4.64 -7.56 -0.51
N ALA A 172 -3.36 -7.42 -0.16
CA ALA A 172 -2.67 -6.14 -0.16
C ALA A 172 -1.59 -6.12 -1.24
N ASP A 173 -1.58 -5.09 -2.09
CA ASP A 173 -0.47 -4.90 -3.04
C ASP A 173 0.72 -4.30 -2.32
N ILE A 174 1.90 -4.72 -2.76
CA ILE A 174 3.19 -4.27 -2.24
C ILE A 174 4.08 -4.02 -3.45
N ALA A 175 4.45 -2.75 -3.66
CA ALA A 175 5.51 -2.45 -4.59
C ALA A 175 6.83 -2.99 -4.03
N LEU A 176 7.71 -3.55 -4.86
CA LEU A 176 8.96 -4.14 -4.38
C LEU A 176 9.83 -3.18 -3.54
N PRO A 177 9.97 -1.88 -3.88
CA PRO A 177 10.68 -0.91 -3.05
C PRO A 177 10.02 -0.67 -1.67
N GLU A 178 8.75 -1.04 -1.52
CA GLU A 178 7.98 -0.91 -0.28
C GLU A 178 7.98 -2.19 0.56
N LEU A 179 8.67 -3.24 0.10
CA LEU A 179 8.89 -4.43 0.92
C LEU A 179 9.73 -4.03 2.14
N PRO A 180 9.28 -4.32 3.38
CA PRO A 180 10.03 -3.98 4.58
C PRO A 180 11.43 -4.55 4.62
N GLU A 181 12.36 -3.74 5.12
CA GLU A 181 13.72 -4.14 5.45
C GLU A 181 13.83 -4.80 6.83
N ARG A 182 12.71 -4.88 7.55
CA ARG A 182 12.59 -5.47 8.88
C ARG A 182 11.58 -6.61 8.88
N VAL A 183 11.95 -7.73 9.50
CA VAL A 183 11.09 -8.91 9.59
C VAL A 183 9.76 -8.60 10.26
N GLU A 184 9.73 -7.71 11.26
CA GLU A 184 8.50 -7.36 11.96
C GLU A 184 7.45 -6.74 11.04
N GLY A 185 7.86 -6.00 10.00
CA GLY A 185 6.95 -5.42 9.02
C GLY A 185 6.22 -6.46 8.17
N LEU A 186 6.72 -7.69 8.10
CA LEU A 186 6.13 -8.78 7.32
C LEU A 186 5.19 -9.68 8.15
N ASN A 187 5.21 -9.57 9.48
CA ASN A 187 4.52 -10.52 10.36
C ASN A 187 2.99 -10.53 10.21
N SER A 188 2.39 -9.44 9.73
CA SER A 188 0.94 -9.41 9.48
C SER A 188 0.52 -10.38 8.36
N PHE A 189 1.44 -10.75 7.45
CA PHE A 189 1.14 -11.63 6.33
C PHE A 189 1.14 -13.10 6.72
N ASP A 190 0.12 -13.82 6.25
CA ASP A 190 0.12 -15.29 6.22
C ASP A 190 0.89 -15.82 5.00
N ALA A 191 0.84 -15.07 3.90
CA ALA A 191 1.55 -15.40 2.68
C ALA A 191 2.02 -14.14 1.94
N LEU A 192 3.16 -14.26 1.26
CA LEU A 192 3.61 -13.31 0.26
C LEU A 192 3.64 -14.04 -1.08
N ILE A 193 3.05 -13.41 -2.09
CA ILE A 193 2.95 -13.94 -3.44
C ILE A 193 3.80 -13.06 -4.34
N PHE A 194 4.89 -13.61 -4.84
CA PHE A 194 5.78 -12.96 -5.79
C PHE A 194 5.36 -13.42 -7.18
N ASN A 195 4.80 -12.50 -7.97
CA ASN A 195 4.34 -12.80 -9.32
C ASN A 195 4.88 -11.77 -10.30
N ASN A 196 5.61 -12.22 -11.31
CA ASN A 196 6.21 -11.37 -12.33
C ASN A 196 7.01 -10.19 -11.74
N VAL A 197 7.93 -10.49 -10.82
CA VAL A 197 8.78 -9.47 -10.20
C VAL A 197 9.94 -9.18 -11.15
N GLU A 198 9.68 -8.34 -12.15
CA GLU A 198 10.67 -7.88 -13.12
C GLU A 198 11.59 -6.82 -12.50
N ALA A 199 12.90 -6.96 -12.73
CA ALA A 199 13.89 -5.87 -12.73
C ALA A 199 14.17 -5.04 -11.45
N ALA A 200 14.00 -5.60 -10.24
CA ALA A 200 14.65 -5.03 -9.05
C ALA A 200 15.17 -6.12 -8.11
N THR A 201 16.49 -6.15 -7.90
CA THR A 201 17.09 -7.00 -6.85
C THR A 201 16.65 -6.47 -5.51
N LEU A 202 16.07 -7.33 -4.67
CA LEU A 202 15.82 -7.02 -3.26
C LEU A 202 17.08 -6.42 -2.64
N THR A 203 16.92 -5.36 -1.83
CA THR A 203 18.07 -4.87 -1.05
C THR A 203 18.56 -5.99 -0.12
N PRO A 204 19.84 -6.00 0.29
CA PRO A 204 20.33 -7.00 1.24
C PRO A 204 19.48 -7.07 2.53
N ALA A 205 18.93 -5.93 2.98
CA ALA A 205 18.06 -5.86 4.14
C ALA A 205 16.67 -6.47 3.87
N GLN A 206 16.06 -6.18 2.71
CA GLN A 206 14.80 -6.83 2.30
C GLN A 206 14.96 -8.35 2.14
N SER A 207 16.07 -8.77 1.52
CA SER A 207 16.45 -10.18 1.36
C SER A 207 16.57 -10.89 2.70
N ALA A 208 17.28 -10.30 3.67
CA ALA A 208 17.42 -10.84 5.02
C ALA A 208 16.08 -10.88 5.78
N ALA A 209 15.24 -9.84 5.65
CA ALA A 209 13.91 -9.80 6.26
C ALA A 209 13.01 -10.90 5.70
N LEU A 210 12.98 -11.07 4.38
CA LEU A 210 12.20 -12.11 3.71
C LEU A 210 12.67 -13.51 4.12
N GLN A 211 13.98 -13.77 4.11
CA GLN A 211 14.56 -15.04 4.54
C GLN A 211 14.21 -15.34 6.02
N SER A 212 14.34 -14.34 6.89
CA SER A 212 13.98 -14.51 8.31
C SER A 212 12.49 -14.75 8.50
N TRP A 213 11.63 -14.11 7.71
CA TRP A 213 10.18 -14.28 7.80
C TRP A 213 9.77 -15.68 7.35
N VAL A 214 10.29 -16.17 6.22
CA VAL A 214 10.08 -17.55 5.76
C VAL A 214 10.61 -18.55 6.81
N GLY A 215 11.81 -18.32 7.34
CA GLY A 215 12.40 -19.16 8.38
C GLY A 215 11.60 -19.19 9.70
N ARG A 216 10.73 -18.21 9.94
CA ARG A 216 9.81 -18.15 11.09
C ARG A 216 8.42 -18.76 10.79
N GLY A 217 8.24 -19.36 9.62
CA GLY A 217 6.99 -20.01 9.21
C GLY A 217 6.13 -19.19 8.25
N GLY A 218 6.62 -18.05 7.76
CA GLY A 218 5.98 -17.30 6.67
C GLY A 218 5.94 -18.13 5.38
N ARG A 219 4.87 -17.97 4.59
CA ARG A 219 4.71 -18.70 3.33
C ARG A 219 5.01 -17.81 2.13
N LEU A 220 6.14 -18.06 1.47
CA LEU A 220 6.43 -17.47 0.17
C LEU A 220 5.82 -18.33 -0.94
N ILE A 221 5.04 -17.71 -1.81
CA ILE A 221 4.46 -18.31 -3.01
C ILE A 221 5.10 -17.59 -4.20
N VAL A 222 5.66 -18.35 -5.13
CA VAL A 222 6.25 -17.81 -6.36
C VAL A 222 5.38 -18.21 -7.53
N GLY A 223 4.94 -17.22 -8.32
CA GLY A 223 4.19 -17.46 -9.54
C GLY A 223 4.98 -18.32 -10.52
N GLY A 224 4.33 -19.35 -11.04
CA GLY A 224 4.83 -20.12 -12.17
C GLY A 224 4.65 -19.36 -13.49
N GLY A 225 5.10 -19.97 -14.59
CA GLY A 225 4.95 -19.41 -15.94
C GLY A 225 6.24 -18.80 -16.47
N ALA A 226 6.13 -17.98 -17.53
CA ALA A 226 7.27 -17.53 -18.32
C ALA A 226 8.36 -16.79 -17.52
N THR A 227 7.99 -16.11 -16.43
CA THR A 227 8.91 -15.30 -15.62
C THR A 227 9.28 -15.94 -14.28
N ALA A 228 8.94 -17.22 -14.08
CA ALA A 228 9.27 -17.97 -12.87
C ALA A 228 10.79 -18.04 -12.63
N GLN A 229 11.57 -18.27 -13.70
CA GLN A 229 13.02 -18.36 -13.59
C GLN A 229 13.64 -17.04 -13.12
N GLU A 230 13.20 -15.91 -13.67
CA GLU A 230 13.67 -14.59 -13.26
C GLU A 230 13.28 -14.29 -11.80
N THR A 231 12.03 -14.56 -11.43
CA THR A 231 11.55 -14.33 -10.06
C THR A 231 12.37 -15.15 -9.05
N LEU A 232 12.63 -16.43 -9.33
CA LEU A 232 13.43 -17.30 -8.47
C LEU A 232 14.90 -16.86 -8.39
N ALA A 233 15.51 -16.45 -9.50
CA ALA A 233 16.89 -16.00 -9.54
C ALA A 233 17.13 -14.73 -8.68
N ASN A 234 16.09 -13.92 -8.50
CA ASN A 234 16.13 -12.70 -7.69
C ASN A 234 15.85 -12.93 -6.18
N LEU A 235 15.51 -14.16 -5.78
CA LEU A 235 15.35 -14.51 -4.37
C LEU A 235 16.70 -14.77 -3.68
N PRO A 236 16.79 -14.61 -2.35
CA PRO A 236 17.94 -15.07 -1.59
C PRO A 236 18.23 -16.55 -1.88
N GLU A 237 19.50 -16.93 -1.99
CA GLU A 237 19.93 -18.32 -2.29
C GLU A 237 19.23 -19.35 -1.39
N ALA A 238 19.07 -19.05 -0.10
CA ALA A 238 18.39 -19.90 0.86
C ALA A 238 16.89 -20.12 0.60
N LEU A 239 16.27 -19.33 -0.28
CA LEU A 239 14.87 -19.44 -0.70
C LEU A 239 14.73 -20.03 -2.12
N GLN A 240 15.84 -20.33 -2.81
CA GLN A 240 15.86 -20.95 -4.13
C GLN A 240 15.74 -22.47 -4.02
N PHE A 241 14.58 -22.97 -3.60
CA PHE A 241 14.36 -24.41 -3.38
C PHE A 241 14.15 -25.22 -4.66
N VAL A 242 13.94 -24.54 -5.79
CA VAL A 242 13.68 -25.17 -7.08
C VAL A 242 14.48 -24.48 -8.18
N SER A 243 14.89 -25.28 -9.17
CA SER A 243 15.52 -24.79 -10.41
C SER A 243 14.56 -24.97 -11.57
N VAL A 244 14.23 -23.88 -12.27
CA VAL A 244 13.43 -23.93 -13.50
C VAL A 244 14.28 -24.55 -14.60
N GLN A 245 13.80 -25.66 -15.16
CA GLN A 245 14.47 -26.43 -16.20
C GLN A 245 13.96 -26.02 -17.58
N ASP A 246 12.64 -25.82 -17.73
CA ASP A 246 12.02 -25.47 -19.00
C ASP A 246 10.72 -24.69 -18.78
N ILE A 247 10.30 -23.95 -19.81
CA ILE A 247 8.99 -23.31 -19.90
C ILE A 247 8.21 -24.01 -21.01
N ILE A 248 7.12 -24.67 -20.65
CA ILE A 248 6.33 -25.50 -21.57
C ILE A 248 4.89 -24.98 -21.66
N ASP A 249 4.30 -25.09 -22.85
CA ASP A 249 2.86 -24.86 -23.05
C ASP A 249 2.13 -26.21 -23.08
N VAL A 250 1.14 -26.37 -22.20
CA VAL A 250 0.31 -27.57 -22.10
C VAL A 250 -1.15 -27.23 -22.38
N GLN A 251 -1.92 -28.20 -22.87
CA GLN A 251 -3.36 -28.02 -23.11
C GLN A 251 -4.21 -28.28 -21.87
N GLU A 252 -3.69 -29.06 -20.93
CA GLU A 252 -4.38 -29.50 -19.72
C GLU A 252 -3.40 -29.54 -18.53
N VAL A 253 -3.92 -29.36 -17.32
CA VAL A 253 -3.15 -29.33 -16.07
C VAL A 253 -3.75 -30.29 -15.01
N PRO A 254 -3.81 -31.60 -15.28
CA PRO A 254 -4.48 -32.56 -14.39
C PRO A 254 -3.86 -32.62 -13.00
N ASP A 255 -2.55 -32.43 -12.89
CA ASP A 255 -1.83 -32.41 -11.61
C ASP A 255 -2.25 -31.25 -10.71
N LEU A 256 -2.69 -30.13 -11.29
CA LEU A 256 -3.21 -28.99 -10.52
C LEU A 256 -4.58 -29.32 -9.90
N ALA A 257 -5.45 -30.00 -10.64
CA ALA A 257 -6.73 -30.47 -10.12
C ALA A 257 -6.54 -31.51 -9.00
N LEU A 258 -5.57 -32.42 -9.18
CA LEU A 258 -5.19 -33.39 -8.16
C LEU A 258 -4.63 -32.71 -6.90
N PHE A 259 -3.76 -31.71 -7.06
CA PHE A 259 -3.22 -30.92 -5.95
C PHE A 259 -4.31 -30.14 -5.21
N ALA A 260 -5.20 -29.48 -5.95
CA ALA A 260 -6.30 -28.69 -5.40
C ALA A 260 -7.44 -29.56 -4.84
N GLN A 261 -7.43 -30.87 -5.08
CA GLN A 261 -8.54 -31.78 -4.79
C GLN A 261 -9.86 -31.26 -5.39
N SER A 262 -9.78 -30.73 -6.61
CA SER A 262 -10.90 -30.15 -7.34
C SER A 262 -11.22 -30.96 -8.59
N ASP A 263 -12.35 -30.63 -9.22
CA ASP A 263 -12.63 -31.10 -10.57
C ASP A 263 -11.56 -30.63 -11.56
N ALA A 264 -11.43 -31.37 -12.66
CA ALA A 264 -10.52 -31.02 -13.74
C ALA A 264 -10.87 -29.63 -14.29
N ILE A 265 -9.85 -28.88 -14.68
CA ILE A 265 -10.05 -27.56 -15.30
C ILE A 265 -10.65 -27.78 -16.68
N GLU A 266 -11.91 -27.37 -16.86
CA GLU A 266 -12.66 -27.55 -18.12
C GLU A 266 -12.23 -26.59 -19.23
N ALA A 267 -11.48 -25.52 -18.89
CA ALA A 267 -10.96 -24.58 -19.88
C ALA A 267 -9.79 -25.22 -20.65
N PRO A 268 -9.91 -25.40 -21.98
CA PRO A 268 -8.77 -25.85 -22.78
C PRO A 268 -7.68 -24.77 -22.82
N GLY A 269 -6.42 -25.18 -22.80
CA GLY A 269 -5.26 -24.30 -22.85
C GLY A 269 -5.11 -23.47 -24.15
N PRO A 270 -3.93 -22.88 -24.39
CA PRO A 270 -2.65 -23.21 -23.78
C PRO A 270 -2.47 -22.64 -22.37
N PHE A 271 -1.86 -23.43 -21.47
CA PHE A 271 -1.34 -23.02 -20.17
C PHE A 271 0.19 -23.05 -20.21
N THR A 272 0.82 -21.92 -19.88
CA THR A 272 2.29 -21.83 -19.79
C THR A 272 2.74 -22.24 -18.39
N LEU A 273 3.56 -23.28 -18.29
CA LEU A 273 4.07 -23.84 -17.03
C LEU A 273 5.58 -23.73 -16.96
N ALA A 274 6.10 -23.49 -15.74
CA ALA A 274 7.52 -23.65 -15.45
C ALA A 274 7.76 -25.07 -14.92
N GLN A 275 8.47 -25.90 -15.68
CA GLN A 275 8.92 -27.21 -15.21
C GLN A 275 10.14 -27.00 -14.32
N ALA A 276 10.03 -27.37 -13.05
CA ALA A 276 11.08 -27.14 -12.06
C ALA A 276 11.50 -28.44 -11.35
N GLN A 277 12.78 -28.51 -10.98
CA GLN A 277 13.34 -29.58 -10.17
C GLN A 277 13.64 -29.07 -8.76
N ILE A 278 13.16 -29.79 -7.75
CA ILE A 278 13.44 -29.51 -6.34
C ILE A 278 14.88 -29.94 -6.03
N HIS A 279 15.61 -29.10 -5.29
CA HIS A 279 16.96 -29.38 -4.80
C HIS A 279 16.98 -30.37 -3.64
#